data_AF-A0A7S0M6Q2-F1
#
_entry.id   AF-A0A7S0M6Q2-F1
#
_cell.length_a   1.000
_cell.length_b   1.000
_cell.length_c   1.000
_cell.angle_alpha   90.00
_cell.angle_beta   90.00
_cell.angle_gamma   90.00
#
_symmetry.space_group_name_H-M   'P 1'
#
loop_
_entity.id
_entity.type
_entity.pdbx_description
1 polymer ?
#
loop_
_entity_poly.entity_id
_entity_poly.type
_entity_poly.pdbx_seq_one_letter_code
_entity_poly.pdbx_strand_id
1 'polypeptide(L)'
;TFYRWSPSKSSKMRGRLLSLVVCVALASDAAASECKTGYYCPTGTSSNQILCSSGSYCPPGSTSQNLCPSGSFCSYPAKITNCTPSQYCPSGSTAPLKCPVGSFCPDVTSIKLCVTPNYCPAGSTKENPCPAGYYCSSPASRLRCNYTQICPIGTTAPSPCPPGFFCREGSYKVPCDSPNYCPPGSTGQRKCPAGFFCPNTSTAILCVSGSYCPWGTTAAAPCPGGSFCASPSVKRSCNNTQVCLPGTTAAAPCPAGFFCANSTVKVECPAGRYCPAGSRKAFWCPAGSFCATPTTKEACAAGSYCPAGSTAQAPCPAGSFCATPATKAACAACPAGSTAPVAACPCGSFCAPGGPR
;
A
#
# COMPACT_ATOMS: atom_id res chain seq x y z
N THR A 1 -81.01 62.98 -34.45
CA THR A 1 -80.81 62.05 -35.59
C THR A 1 -79.84 60.98 -35.11
N PHE A 2 -80.32 59.96 -34.37
CA PHE A 2 -80.79 58.64 -34.85
C PHE A 2 -79.60 57.66 -35.02
N TYR A 3 -79.54 56.44 -34.46
CA TYR A 3 -80.55 55.52 -33.89
C TYR A 3 -79.82 54.44 -33.01
N ARG A 4 -80.28 54.13 -31.79
CA ARG A 4 -81.00 52.89 -31.32
C ARG A 4 -80.12 51.61 -31.21
N TRP A 5 -80.20 50.76 -30.18
CA TRP A 5 -81.39 50.16 -29.56
C TRP A 5 -81.10 49.58 -28.16
N SER A 6 -82.04 49.75 -27.23
CA SER A 6 -82.21 48.92 -26.02
C SER A 6 -83.34 47.91 -26.26
N PRO A 7 -83.49 46.92 -25.37
CA PRO A 7 -84.82 46.58 -24.85
C PRO A 7 -84.79 46.61 -23.30
N SER A 8 -85.60 47.46 -22.67
CA SER A 8 -86.96 47.14 -22.15
C SER A 8 -86.90 46.13 -20.98
N LYS A 9 -87.33 46.45 -19.76
CA LYS A 9 -88.72 46.73 -19.33
C LYS A 9 -88.66 47.12 -17.84
N SER A 10 -89.28 48.22 -17.42
CA SER A 10 -90.65 48.27 -16.83
C SER A 10 -90.69 47.69 -15.40
N SER A 11 -91.26 48.28 -14.36
CA SER A 11 -92.03 49.51 -14.09
C SER A 11 -92.35 49.51 -12.59
N LYS A 12 -92.90 50.63 -12.10
CA LYS A 12 -93.61 50.86 -10.81
C LYS A 12 -92.68 51.16 -9.63
N MET A 13 -92.52 52.40 -9.18
CA MET A 13 -93.46 53.51 -8.95
C MET A 13 -94.54 53.19 -7.89
N ARG A 14 -94.49 54.00 -6.82
CA ARG A 14 -95.50 54.27 -5.77
C ARG A 14 -95.56 53.24 -4.63
N GLY A 15 -95.52 53.63 -3.36
CA GLY A 15 -95.56 54.97 -2.79
C GLY A 15 -95.79 54.99 -1.28
N ARG A 16 -95.61 56.20 -0.74
CA ARG A 16 -96.25 56.80 0.45
C ARG A 16 -95.90 56.28 1.85
N LEU A 17 -95.38 57.21 2.67
CA LEU A 17 -96.00 57.83 3.87
C LEU A 17 -94.86 58.42 4.73
N LEU A 18 -94.70 59.75 4.77
CA LEU A 18 -95.23 60.64 5.83
C LEU A 18 -94.84 60.19 7.25
N SER A 19 -93.77 60.77 7.80
CA SER A 19 -93.86 61.81 8.84
C SER A 19 -92.55 61.96 9.59
N LEU A 20 -92.14 63.22 9.79
CA LEU A 20 -91.01 63.66 10.60
C LEU A 20 -91.03 63.00 11.99
N VAL A 21 -89.91 62.37 12.36
CA VAL A 21 -89.48 62.27 13.75
C VAL A 21 -88.01 62.68 13.79
N VAL A 22 -87.74 63.69 14.61
CA VAL A 22 -86.42 64.16 14.98
C VAL A 22 -85.72 63.04 15.74
N CYS A 23 -84.62 62.51 15.19
CA CYS A 23 -83.62 61.79 15.98
C CYS A 23 -82.37 62.65 16.05
N VAL A 24 -82.22 63.35 17.18
CA VAL A 24 -80.92 63.79 17.66
C VAL A 24 -80.15 62.52 18.01
N ALA A 25 -79.22 62.13 17.15
CA ALA A 25 -78.16 61.20 17.49
C ALA A 25 -76.85 62.00 17.58
N LEU A 26 -76.61 62.59 18.76
CA LEU A 26 -75.25 62.84 19.22
C LEU A 26 -74.65 61.47 19.53
N ALA A 27 -73.80 60.97 18.64
CA ALA A 27 -72.95 59.82 18.94
C ALA A 27 -71.61 60.04 18.23
N SER A 28 -70.77 60.80 18.94
CA SER A 28 -69.30 60.76 18.90
C SER A 28 -68.65 60.45 17.54
N ASP A 29 -68.18 61.50 16.88
CA ASP A 29 -66.93 61.48 16.12
C ASP A 29 -65.73 61.25 17.07
N ALA A 30 -65.79 60.18 17.86
CA ALA A 30 -64.60 59.52 18.32
C ALA A 30 -64.18 58.67 17.11
N ALA A 31 -63.46 59.28 16.17
CA ALA A 31 -62.47 58.53 15.43
C ALA A 31 -61.69 57.78 16.51
N ALA A 32 -62.03 56.50 16.71
CA ALA A 32 -61.26 55.60 17.54
C ALA A 32 -59.87 55.74 16.97
N SER A 33 -59.05 56.47 17.72
CA SER A 33 -57.75 56.87 17.28
C SER A 33 -56.96 55.57 17.27
N GLU A 34 -56.97 54.90 16.12
CA GLU A 34 -56.40 53.57 16.00
C GLU A 34 -54.91 53.67 16.28
N CYS A 35 -54.38 52.70 17.00
CA CYS A 35 -52.95 52.62 17.28
C CYS A 35 -52.19 52.59 15.95
N LYS A 36 -51.23 53.50 15.75
CA LYS A 36 -50.47 53.62 14.49
C LYS A 36 -49.61 52.37 14.29
N THR A 37 -49.38 51.99 13.03
CA THR A 37 -48.50 50.87 12.67
C THR A 37 -47.16 50.95 13.39
N GLY A 38 -46.73 49.85 14.01
CA GLY A 38 -45.50 49.79 14.81
C GLY A 38 -45.66 50.12 16.29
N TYR A 39 -46.88 50.46 16.74
CA TYR A 39 -47.21 50.72 18.14
C TYR A 39 -48.40 49.87 18.60
N TYR A 40 -48.48 49.57 19.90
CA TYR A 40 -49.61 48.88 20.53
C TYR A 40 -50.20 49.71 21.68
N CYS A 41 -51.50 49.57 21.89
CA CYS A 41 -52.29 50.39 22.80
C CYS A 41 -53.10 49.47 23.74
N PRO A 42 -52.59 49.14 24.95
CA PRO A 42 -53.25 48.21 25.88
C PRO A 42 -54.67 48.60 26.28
N THR A 43 -54.95 49.91 26.32
CA THR A 43 -56.26 50.49 26.68
C THR A 43 -57.15 50.79 25.48
N GLY A 44 -56.72 50.43 24.25
CA GLY A 44 -57.49 50.64 23.01
C GLY A 44 -57.57 52.10 22.53
N THR A 45 -56.83 53.02 23.14
CA THR A 45 -56.85 54.46 22.85
C THR A 45 -55.47 54.95 22.38
N SER A 46 -55.41 55.89 21.42
CA SER A 46 -54.11 56.37 20.85
C SER A 46 -53.32 57.28 21.78
N SER A 47 -53.85 57.58 22.97
CA SER A 47 -53.23 58.50 23.91
C SER A 47 -51.94 57.94 24.53
N ASN A 48 -51.79 56.61 24.57
CA ASN A 48 -50.60 55.91 25.06
C ASN A 48 -50.14 54.82 24.07
N GLN A 49 -49.59 55.25 22.92
CA GLN A 49 -48.97 54.34 21.94
C GLN A 49 -47.61 53.85 22.46
N ILE A 50 -47.49 52.56 22.76
CA ILE A 50 -46.23 51.93 23.17
C ILE A 50 -45.55 51.34 21.94
N LEU A 51 -44.26 51.64 21.76
CA LEU A 51 -43.48 51.16 20.62
C LEU A 51 -43.30 49.63 20.70
N CYS A 52 -43.44 48.95 19.57
CA CYS A 52 -43.29 47.50 19.54
C CYS A 52 -41.82 47.08 19.60
N SER A 53 -41.54 46.13 20.49
CA SER A 53 -40.18 45.61 20.70
C SER A 53 -39.69 44.89 19.45
N SER A 54 -38.36 44.90 19.24
CA SER A 54 -37.74 44.08 18.18
C SER A 54 -38.13 42.61 18.36
N GLY A 55 -38.43 41.91 17.27
CA GLY A 55 -38.93 40.52 17.33
C GLY A 55 -40.46 40.41 17.38
N SER A 56 -41.15 41.54 17.41
CA SER A 56 -42.62 41.62 17.34
C SER A 56 -43.06 42.60 16.24
N TYR A 57 -44.29 42.44 15.74
CA TYR A 57 -44.93 43.33 14.79
C TYR A 57 -46.30 43.79 15.31
N CYS A 58 -46.72 44.99 14.89
CA CYS A 58 -47.95 45.62 15.37
C CYS A 58 -48.72 46.24 14.20
N PRO A 59 -49.74 45.53 13.68
CA PRO A 59 -50.68 46.11 12.72
C PRO A 59 -51.51 47.27 13.33
N PRO A 60 -52.22 48.07 12.51
CA PRO A 60 -53.10 49.12 13.01
C PRO A 60 -54.09 48.60 14.05
N GLY A 61 -54.31 49.37 15.13
CA GLY A 61 -55.28 49.00 16.17
C GLY A 61 -54.85 47.88 17.13
N SER A 62 -53.57 47.48 17.11
CA SER A 62 -53.06 46.42 18.00
C SER A 62 -53.17 46.79 19.49
N THR A 63 -53.78 45.93 20.29
CA THR A 63 -53.85 46.07 21.76
C THR A 63 -52.68 45.41 22.48
N SER A 64 -51.94 44.54 21.80
CA SER A 64 -50.72 43.88 22.27
C SER A 64 -49.73 43.67 21.12
N GLN A 65 -48.47 43.37 21.46
CA GLN A 65 -47.43 43.05 20.48
C GLN A 65 -47.57 41.62 19.97
N ASN A 66 -47.59 41.42 18.64
CA ASN A 66 -47.61 40.08 18.04
C ASN A 66 -46.19 39.59 17.78
N LEU A 67 -45.88 38.34 18.13
CA LEU A 67 -44.61 37.70 17.79
C LEU A 67 -44.42 37.69 16.27
N CYS A 68 -43.21 37.97 15.80
CA CYS A 68 -42.88 37.87 14.38
C CYS A 68 -43.21 36.45 13.86
N PRO A 69 -43.93 36.31 12.74
CA PRO A 69 -44.27 34.99 12.19
C PRO A 69 -43.00 34.24 11.76
N SER A 70 -43.04 32.91 11.87
CA SER A 70 -41.94 32.06 11.39
C SER A 70 -41.69 32.27 9.89
N GLY A 71 -40.43 32.22 9.48
CA GLY A 71 -40.00 32.53 8.11
C GLY A 71 -39.78 34.02 7.82
N SER A 72 -40.02 34.90 8.80
CA SER A 72 -39.72 36.33 8.73
C SER A 72 -38.99 36.82 9.98
N PHE A 73 -38.28 37.94 9.87
CA PHE A 73 -37.69 38.64 11.01
C PHE A 73 -38.22 40.07 11.09
N CYS A 74 -38.38 40.55 12.31
CA CYS A 74 -38.96 41.85 12.62
C CYS A 74 -37.89 42.74 13.24
N SER A 75 -37.23 43.55 12.39
CA SER A 75 -36.26 44.54 12.83
C SER A 75 -36.95 45.82 13.30
N TYR A 76 -36.29 46.58 14.16
CA TYR A 76 -36.74 47.92 14.52
C TYR A 76 -36.91 48.80 13.26
N PRO A 77 -38.02 49.54 13.06
CA PRO A 77 -39.24 49.66 13.87
C PRO A 77 -40.39 48.77 13.33
N ALA A 78 -40.49 47.52 13.78
CA ALA A 78 -41.55 46.56 13.44
C ALA A 78 -41.71 46.24 11.93
N LYS A 79 -40.62 46.34 11.15
CA LYS A 79 -40.62 45.98 9.72
C LYS A 79 -40.46 44.47 9.56
N ILE A 80 -41.51 43.81 9.04
CA ILE A 80 -41.45 42.39 8.66
C ILE A 80 -40.61 42.25 7.39
N THR A 81 -39.56 41.44 7.45
CA THR A 81 -38.73 41.10 6.30
C THR A 81 -38.63 39.58 6.19
N ASN A 82 -38.91 39.04 5.00
CA ASN A 82 -38.85 37.61 4.75
C ASN A 82 -37.40 37.12 4.79
N CYS A 83 -37.19 35.93 5.35
CA CYS A 83 -35.88 35.32 5.39
C CYS A 83 -35.52 34.72 4.03
N THR A 84 -34.23 34.81 3.68
CA THR A 84 -33.73 34.27 2.41
C THR A 84 -33.36 32.79 2.55
N PRO A 85 -33.34 32.01 1.44
CA PRO A 85 -32.80 30.65 1.47
C PRO A 85 -31.38 30.63 2.06
N SER A 86 -31.05 29.64 2.91
CA SER A 86 -29.84 29.53 3.78
C SER A 86 -29.95 30.13 5.19
N GLN A 87 -31.05 30.83 5.49
CA GLN A 87 -31.35 31.38 6.80
C GLN A 87 -32.62 30.72 7.37
N TYR A 88 -32.70 30.61 8.69
CA TYR A 88 -33.89 30.13 9.38
C TYR A 88 -34.36 31.17 10.40
N CYS A 89 -35.67 31.36 10.49
CA CYS A 89 -36.30 32.39 11.30
C CYS A 89 -37.45 31.75 12.10
N PRO A 90 -37.17 31.30 13.35
CA PRO A 90 -38.23 30.89 14.26
C PRO A 90 -39.10 32.10 14.64
N SER A 91 -40.27 31.82 15.20
CA SER A 91 -41.19 32.85 15.69
C SER A 91 -40.47 33.81 16.65
N GLY A 92 -40.64 35.11 16.47
CA GLY A 92 -39.98 36.13 17.29
C GLY A 92 -38.58 36.56 16.85
N SER A 93 -38.12 36.15 15.66
CA SER A 93 -36.79 36.52 15.16
C SER A 93 -36.61 38.03 14.97
N THR A 94 -35.55 38.60 15.54
CA THR A 94 -35.16 40.01 15.37
C THR A 94 -34.24 40.23 14.17
N ALA A 95 -33.54 39.18 13.75
CA ALA A 95 -32.60 39.13 12.64
C ALA A 95 -32.59 37.71 12.04
N PRO A 96 -32.16 37.54 10.77
CA PRO A 96 -32.05 36.22 10.17
C PRO A 96 -30.91 35.40 10.79
N LEU A 97 -31.20 34.17 11.23
CA LEU A 97 -30.18 33.25 11.75
C LEU A 97 -29.64 32.39 10.61
N LYS A 98 -28.31 32.27 10.51
CA LYS A 98 -27.69 31.30 9.60
C LYS A 98 -27.93 29.89 10.12
N CYS A 99 -28.19 28.94 9.22
CA CYS A 99 -28.28 27.54 9.62
C CYS A 99 -26.97 27.11 10.32
N PRO A 100 -27.01 26.55 11.54
CA PRO A 100 -25.82 26.21 12.30
C PRO A 100 -25.06 25.04 11.66
N VAL A 101 -23.76 24.95 11.96
CA VAL A 101 -22.92 23.84 11.49
C VAL A 101 -23.44 22.49 12.00
N GLY A 102 -23.38 21.46 11.16
CA GLY A 102 -23.92 20.13 11.49
C GLY A 102 -25.43 19.98 11.30
N SER A 103 -26.10 21.00 10.78
CA SER A 103 -27.53 20.97 10.43
C SER A 103 -27.77 21.60 9.07
N PHE A 104 -28.90 21.27 8.46
CA PHE A 104 -29.38 21.92 7.24
C PHE A 104 -30.82 22.40 7.42
N CYS A 105 -31.14 23.49 6.74
CA CYS A 105 -32.43 24.16 6.83
C CYS A 105 -33.13 24.01 5.49
N PRO A 106 -34.00 22.99 5.32
CA PRO A 106 -34.68 22.74 4.04
C PRO A 106 -35.63 23.89 3.67
N ASP A 107 -36.20 24.53 4.70
CA ASP A 107 -37.08 25.70 4.60
C ASP A 107 -36.63 26.78 5.60
N VAL A 108 -37.16 28.00 5.46
CA VAL A 108 -36.86 29.14 6.35
C VAL A 108 -37.42 29.00 7.77
N THR A 109 -38.14 27.92 8.07
CA THR A 109 -38.82 27.69 9.35
C THR A 109 -38.28 26.48 10.13
N SER A 110 -37.56 25.56 9.48
CA SER A 110 -37.20 24.28 10.06
C SER A 110 -35.71 24.00 9.96
N ILE A 111 -35.20 23.29 10.97
CA ILE A 111 -33.82 22.83 11.04
C ILE A 111 -33.81 21.30 11.17
N LYS A 112 -32.99 20.64 10.36
CA LYS A 112 -32.77 19.20 10.42
C LYS A 112 -31.30 18.92 10.72
N LEU A 113 -31.05 17.93 11.56
CA LEU A 113 -29.71 17.45 11.85
C LEU A 113 -29.15 16.72 10.63
N CYS A 114 -27.89 17.02 10.31
CA CYS A 114 -27.14 16.35 9.27
C CYS A 114 -26.59 15.03 9.83
N VAL A 115 -26.76 13.92 9.11
CA VAL A 115 -26.27 12.61 9.57
C VAL A 115 -24.98 12.23 8.83
N THR A 116 -24.05 11.55 9.50
CA THR A 116 -22.85 11.02 8.84
C THR A 116 -23.23 9.97 7.80
N PRO A 117 -22.58 9.94 6.61
CA PRO A 117 -21.30 10.57 6.23
C PRO A 117 -21.42 11.99 5.61
N ASN A 118 -22.57 12.64 5.74
CA ASN A 118 -22.78 13.98 5.19
C ASN A 118 -22.17 15.07 6.09
N TYR A 119 -21.79 16.18 5.48
CA TYR A 119 -21.21 17.36 6.11
C TYR A 119 -22.04 18.59 5.76
N CYS A 120 -22.44 19.33 6.78
CA CYS A 120 -23.28 20.51 6.64
C CYS A 120 -22.55 21.74 7.20
N PRO A 121 -21.93 22.57 6.34
CA PRO A 121 -21.38 23.86 6.74
C PRO A 121 -22.50 24.85 7.12
N ALA A 122 -22.13 25.96 7.75
CA ALA A 122 -23.08 27.01 8.11
C ALA A 122 -23.84 27.51 6.86
N GLY A 123 -25.17 27.60 6.96
CA GLY A 123 -26.06 28.00 5.86
C GLY A 123 -26.44 26.87 4.88
N SER A 124 -26.22 25.60 5.23
CA SER A 124 -26.63 24.48 4.39
C SER A 124 -28.15 24.40 4.25
N THR A 125 -28.65 24.28 3.02
CA THR A 125 -30.08 24.06 2.71
C THR A 125 -30.42 22.59 2.46
N LYS A 126 -29.42 21.75 2.28
CA LYS A 126 -29.52 20.31 2.09
C LYS A 126 -28.31 19.61 2.68
N GLU A 127 -28.41 18.31 2.88
CA GLU A 127 -27.24 17.49 3.21
C GLU A 127 -26.25 17.49 2.04
N ASN A 128 -24.97 17.66 2.35
CA ASN A 128 -23.90 17.55 1.36
C ASN A 128 -23.03 16.34 1.70
N PRO A 129 -22.74 15.44 0.74
CA PRO A 129 -21.79 14.37 0.99
C PRO A 129 -20.40 14.95 1.28
N CYS A 130 -19.63 14.27 2.14
CA CYS A 130 -18.26 14.70 2.42
C CYS A 130 -17.45 14.75 1.12
N PRO A 131 -16.86 15.91 0.75
CA PRO A 131 -16.20 16.07 -0.54
C PRO A 131 -14.90 15.27 -0.62
N ALA A 132 -14.53 14.86 -1.83
CA ALA A 132 -13.28 14.13 -2.07
C ALA A 132 -12.06 14.91 -1.53
N GLY A 133 -11.11 14.19 -0.93
CA GLY A 133 -9.89 14.76 -0.33
C GLY A 133 -10.05 15.27 1.08
N TYR A 134 -11.25 15.13 1.63
CA TYR A 134 -11.57 15.41 3.01
C TYR A 134 -12.29 14.23 3.63
N TYR A 135 -12.15 14.11 4.95
CA TYR A 135 -12.92 13.17 5.75
C TYR A 135 -13.70 13.94 6.81
N CYS A 136 -14.92 13.48 7.06
CA CYS A 136 -15.87 14.15 7.94
C CYS A 136 -16.18 13.24 9.12
N SER A 137 -15.42 13.41 10.20
CA SER A 137 -15.58 12.60 11.43
C SER A 137 -16.87 12.95 12.18
N SER A 138 -17.42 14.14 11.94
CA SER A 138 -18.73 14.56 12.42
C SER A 138 -19.43 15.41 11.34
N PRO A 139 -20.76 15.59 11.42
CA PRO A 139 -21.52 16.37 10.44
C PRO A 139 -21.13 17.86 10.39
N ALA A 140 -20.41 18.35 11.40
CA ALA A 140 -19.93 19.73 11.52
C ALA A 140 -18.44 19.89 11.18
N SER A 141 -17.67 18.80 11.02
CA SER A 141 -16.22 18.86 10.82
C SER A 141 -15.83 18.31 9.45
N ARG A 142 -14.86 19.00 8.82
CA ARG A 142 -14.26 18.61 7.55
C ARG A 142 -12.75 18.74 7.70
N LEU A 143 -12.04 17.62 7.66
CA LEU A 143 -10.59 17.54 7.82
C LEU A 143 -9.94 17.12 6.51
N ARG A 144 -8.81 17.72 6.16
CA ARG A 144 -8.08 17.39 4.92
C ARG A 144 -7.34 16.07 5.08
N CYS A 145 -7.38 15.22 4.05
CA CYS A 145 -6.65 13.97 4.06
C CYS A 145 -5.17 14.17 3.80
N ASN A 146 -4.34 13.41 4.51
CA ASN A 146 -2.89 13.48 4.33
C ASN A 146 -2.48 12.84 3.00
N TYR A 147 -1.27 13.13 2.53
CA TYR A 147 -0.70 12.62 1.29
C TYR A 147 -0.53 11.09 1.28
N THR A 148 -0.56 10.44 2.45
CA THR A 148 -0.48 8.97 2.61
C THR A 148 -1.85 8.28 2.55
N GLN A 149 -2.94 9.05 2.43
CA GLN A 149 -4.30 8.57 2.57
C GLN A 149 -5.16 8.97 1.36
N ILE A 150 -6.21 8.18 1.12
CA ILE A 150 -7.27 8.48 0.16
C ILE A 150 -8.59 8.74 0.88
N CYS A 151 -9.31 9.73 0.39
CA CYS A 151 -10.65 10.07 0.86
C CYS A 151 -11.59 10.26 -0.32
N PRO A 152 -12.28 9.19 -0.74
CA PRO A 152 -13.41 9.27 -1.65
C PRO A 152 -14.55 10.13 -1.09
N ILE A 153 -15.54 10.43 -1.93
CA ILE A 153 -16.76 11.13 -1.50
C ILE A 153 -17.47 10.31 -0.41
N GLY A 154 -17.96 10.98 0.64
CA GLY A 154 -18.70 10.33 1.73
C GLY A 154 -17.83 9.58 2.74
N THR A 155 -16.55 9.95 2.88
CA THR A 155 -15.62 9.28 3.80
C THR A 155 -15.68 9.90 5.20
N THR A 156 -15.84 9.07 6.23
CA THR A 156 -15.81 9.50 7.65
C THR A 156 -14.45 9.30 8.32
N ALA A 157 -13.63 8.40 7.77
CA ALA A 157 -12.27 8.12 8.23
C ALA A 157 -11.33 7.86 7.03
N PRO A 158 -10.12 8.43 7.02
CA PRO A 158 -9.21 8.30 5.89
C PRO A 158 -8.71 6.86 5.72
N SER A 159 -8.61 6.40 4.48
CA SER A 159 -8.07 5.07 4.16
C SER A 159 -6.63 5.18 3.67
N PRO A 160 -5.74 4.22 3.96
CA PRO A 160 -4.38 4.24 3.43
C PRO A 160 -4.39 4.20 1.89
N CYS A 161 -3.42 4.87 1.26
CA CYS A 161 -3.27 4.79 -0.20
C CYS A 161 -3.13 3.31 -0.62
N PRO A 162 -3.93 2.82 -1.58
CA PRO A 162 -3.97 1.41 -1.91
C PRO A 162 -2.63 0.95 -2.51
N PRO A 163 -2.24 -0.31 -2.28
CA PRO A 163 -1.00 -0.83 -2.84
C PRO A 163 -1.07 -0.88 -4.37
N GLY A 164 0.07 -0.71 -5.04
CA GLY A 164 0.15 -0.54 -6.50
C GLY A 164 -0.15 0.89 -6.98
N PHE A 165 -0.47 1.81 -6.07
CA PHE A 165 -0.68 3.23 -6.36
C PHE A 165 0.11 4.09 -5.38
N PHE A 166 0.38 5.34 -5.78
CA PHE A 166 0.89 6.36 -4.89
C PHE A 166 0.03 7.62 -4.95
N CYS A 167 -0.06 8.33 -3.83
CA CYS A 167 -0.96 9.45 -3.62
C CYS A 167 -0.16 10.76 -3.42
N ARG A 168 -0.45 11.81 -4.20
CA ARG A 168 0.21 13.13 -4.08
C ARG A 168 -0.66 14.22 -3.50
N GLU A 169 -1.97 14.11 -3.69
CA GLU A 169 -2.99 14.94 -3.05
C GLU A 169 -4.10 13.97 -2.63
N GLY A 170 -4.59 14.02 -1.38
CA GLY A 170 -5.34 12.95 -0.70
C GLY A 170 -6.62 12.38 -1.34
N SER A 171 -6.90 12.64 -2.61
CA SER A 171 -7.94 11.99 -3.44
C SER A 171 -7.40 11.33 -4.71
N TYR A 172 -6.20 11.70 -5.17
CA TYR A 172 -5.69 11.31 -6.48
C TYR A 172 -4.70 10.16 -6.35
N LYS A 173 -5.10 9.00 -6.86
CA LYS A 173 -4.25 7.81 -6.96
C LYS A 173 -3.56 7.77 -8.31
N VAL A 174 -2.24 7.66 -8.31
CA VAL A 174 -1.44 7.48 -9.52
C VAL A 174 -0.96 6.03 -9.57
N PRO A 175 -1.15 5.31 -10.69
CA PRO A 175 -0.60 3.97 -10.86
C PRO A 175 0.91 3.93 -10.64
N CYS A 176 1.40 2.88 -10.00
CA CYS A 176 2.82 2.63 -9.83
C CYS A 176 3.37 1.91 -11.07
N ASP A 177 4.45 2.42 -11.64
CA ASP A 177 5.08 1.85 -12.84
C ASP A 177 6.18 0.85 -12.49
N SER A 178 6.29 -0.23 -13.27
CA SER A 178 7.42 -1.16 -13.18
C SER A 178 8.72 -0.47 -13.64
N PRO A 179 9.87 -0.63 -12.95
CA PRO A 179 10.21 -1.64 -11.93
C PRO A 179 10.05 -1.17 -10.47
N ASN A 180 9.27 -0.12 -10.23
CA ASN A 180 9.05 0.41 -8.88
C ASN A 180 7.91 -0.34 -8.18
N TYR A 181 7.90 -0.27 -6.85
CA TYR A 181 6.86 -0.81 -5.99
C TYR A 181 6.29 0.28 -5.08
N CYS A 182 4.99 0.17 -4.80
CA CYS A 182 4.21 1.11 -4.02
C CYS A 182 3.35 0.33 -3.03
N PRO A 183 3.81 0.11 -1.78
CA PRO A 183 3.02 -0.52 -0.74
C PRO A 183 1.99 0.46 -0.14
N PRO A 184 1.14 0.01 0.80
CA PRO A 184 0.08 0.85 1.35
C PRO A 184 0.62 2.16 1.94
N GLY A 185 -0.05 3.26 1.62
CA GLY A 185 0.31 4.60 2.10
C GLY A 185 1.44 5.30 1.34
N SER A 186 1.80 4.83 0.15
CA SER A 186 2.89 5.43 -0.65
C SER A 186 2.56 6.84 -1.15
N THR A 187 3.46 7.78 -0.93
CA THR A 187 3.41 9.16 -1.48
C THR A 187 4.17 9.31 -2.79
N GLY A 188 4.96 8.29 -3.16
CA GLY A 188 5.73 8.23 -4.38
C GLY A 188 6.13 6.80 -4.72
N GLN A 189 6.58 6.61 -5.96
CA GLN A 189 7.17 5.35 -6.40
C GLN A 189 8.54 5.14 -5.74
N ARG A 190 8.85 3.90 -5.39
CA ARG A 190 10.16 3.53 -4.84
C ARG A 190 10.69 2.25 -5.46
N LYS A 191 12.00 2.12 -5.57
CA LYS A 191 12.63 0.88 -6.05
C LYS A 191 12.40 -0.25 -5.05
N CYS A 192 12.24 -1.48 -5.55
CA CYS A 192 12.18 -2.65 -4.69
C CYS A 192 13.39 -2.69 -3.75
N PRO A 193 13.22 -2.85 -2.43
CA PRO A 193 14.31 -2.76 -1.47
C PRO A 193 15.26 -3.95 -1.63
N ALA A 194 16.55 -3.73 -1.41
CA ALA A 194 17.53 -4.80 -1.47
C ALA A 194 17.19 -5.91 -0.45
N GLY A 195 17.31 -7.16 -0.87
CA GLY A 195 16.91 -8.33 -0.09
C GLY A 195 15.47 -8.79 -0.31
N PHE A 196 14.69 -8.03 -1.06
CA PHE A 196 13.35 -8.39 -1.50
C PHE A 196 13.29 -8.40 -3.03
N PHE A 197 12.33 -9.15 -3.58
CA PHE A 197 11.94 -9.06 -4.97
C PHE A 197 10.47 -8.68 -5.09
N CYS A 198 10.15 -7.84 -6.08
CA CYS A 198 8.83 -7.29 -6.28
C CYS A 198 8.27 -7.82 -7.61
N PRO A 199 7.49 -8.92 -7.59
CA PRO A 199 6.94 -9.52 -8.82
C PRO A 199 5.88 -8.62 -9.48
N ASN A 200 5.29 -7.71 -8.70
CA ASN A 200 4.34 -6.70 -9.13
C ASN A 200 4.65 -5.37 -8.41
N THR A 201 3.87 -4.34 -8.71
CA THR A 201 4.08 -2.99 -8.17
C THR A 201 3.49 -2.80 -6.76
N SER A 202 2.95 -3.85 -6.13
CA SER A 202 2.27 -3.77 -4.81
C SER A 202 2.94 -4.61 -3.73
N THR A 203 3.66 -5.68 -4.08
CA THR A 203 4.22 -6.65 -3.13
C THR A 203 5.74 -6.68 -3.17
N ALA A 204 6.33 -6.86 -1.98
CA ALA A 204 7.75 -7.14 -1.82
C ALA A 204 7.88 -8.46 -1.05
N ILE A 205 8.52 -9.44 -1.68
CA ILE A 205 8.69 -10.79 -1.13
C ILE A 205 10.16 -10.94 -0.71
N LEU A 206 10.40 -11.49 0.48
CA LEU A 206 11.75 -11.72 0.97
C LEU A 206 12.48 -12.72 0.07
N CYS A 207 13.70 -12.37 -0.35
CA CYS A 207 14.54 -13.31 -1.08
C CYS A 207 15.11 -14.37 -0.12
N VAL A 208 15.08 -15.63 -0.56
CA VAL A 208 15.71 -16.73 0.17
C VAL A 208 17.23 -16.58 0.20
N SER A 209 17.86 -17.13 1.24
CA SER A 209 19.32 -17.20 1.30
C SER A 209 19.87 -18.02 0.11
N GLY A 210 21.01 -17.60 -0.43
CA GLY A 210 21.56 -18.17 -1.66
C GLY A 210 21.07 -17.49 -2.93
N SER A 211 20.08 -16.60 -2.84
CA SER A 211 19.70 -15.70 -3.94
C SER A 211 20.34 -14.32 -3.79
N TYR A 212 20.46 -13.58 -4.89
CA TYR A 212 20.97 -12.21 -4.91
C TYR A 212 19.91 -11.24 -5.44
N CYS A 213 19.44 -10.35 -4.57
CA CYS A 213 18.38 -9.38 -4.85
C CYS A 213 18.85 -7.96 -4.54
N PRO A 214 19.50 -7.28 -5.50
CA PRO A 214 19.80 -5.85 -5.39
C PRO A 214 18.54 -4.98 -5.45
N TRP A 215 18.71 -3.66 -5.30
CA TRP A 215 17.61 -2.71 -5.46
C TRP A 215 16.94 -2.82 -6.84
N GLY A 216 15.61 -2.84 -6.86
CA GLY A 216 14.82 -2.92 -8.10
C GLY A 216 14.67 -4.33 -8.68
N THR A 217 14.94 -5.38 -7.89
CA THR A 217 14.77 -6.76 -8.34
C THR A 217 13.29 -7.12 -8.50
N THR A 218 12.90 -7.60 -9.68
CA THR A 218 11.53 -8.06 -9.96
C THR A 218 11.37 -9.58 -9.84
N ALA A 219 12.47 -10.32 -9.96
CA ALA A 219 12.52 -11.77 -9.79
C ALA A 219 13.81 -12.18 -9.06
N ALA A 220 13.70 -13.08 -8.09
CA ALA A 220 14.86 -13.59 -7.38
C ALA A 220 15.76 -14.41 -8.32
N ALA A 221 17.05 -14.06 -8.37
CA ALA A 221 18.06 -14.81 -9.11
C ALA A 221 18.98 -15.55 -8.14
N PRO A 222 19.45 -16.77 -8.47
CA PRO A 222 20.46 -17.45 -7.67
C PRO A 222 21.72 -16.58 -7.59
N CYS A 223 22.42 -16.65 -6.46
CA CYS A 223 23.70 -15.95 -6.30
C CYS A 223 24.64 -16.35 -7.44
N PRO A 224 25.23 -15.39 -8.18
CA PRO A 224 26.05 -15.70 -9.32
C PRO A 224 27.32 -16.47 -8.89
N GLY A 225 27.73 -17.45 -9.70
CA GLY A 225 28.96 -18.21 -9.45
C GLY A 225 30.17 -17.29 -9.28
N GLY A 226 31.13 -17.72 -8.46
CA GLY A 226 32.30 -16.91 -8.07
C GLY A 226 32.00 -15.91 -6.95
N SER A 227 30.77 -15.89 -6.45
CA SER A 227 30.36 -15.11 -5.27
C SER A 227 29.43 -15.94 -4.38
N PHE A 228 29.37 -15.58 -3.11
CA PHE A 228 28.43 -16.14 -2.15
C PHE A 228 27.55 -15.04 -1.56
N CYS A 229 26.30 -15.39 -1.29
CA CYS A 229 25.27 -14.47 -0.82
C CYS A 229 24.69 -15.01 0.49
N ALA A 230 25.39 -14.74 1.60
CA ALA A 230 24.95 -15.12 2.95
C ALA A 230 23.65 -14.41 3.34
N SER A 231 23.54 -13.14 2.94
CA SER A 231 22.30 -12.38 2.97
C SER A 231 21.87 -12.02 1.55
N PRO A 232 20.57 -11.97 1.24
CA PRO A 232 20.11 -11.79 -0.13
C PRO A 232 20.43 -10.40 -0.71
N SER A 233 20.72 -9.42 0.15
CA SER A 233 21.08 -8.05 -0.24
C SER A 233 22.58 -7.87 -0.53
N VAL A 234 23.43 -8.82 -0.12
CA VAL A 234 24.90 -8.67 -0.14
C VAL A 234 25.55 -9.80 -0.93
N LYS A 235 26.27 -9.41 -1.99
CA LYS A 235 27.10 -10.32 -2.79
C LYS A 235 28.55 -10.16 -2.35
N ARG A 236 29.21 -11.25 -1.97
CA ARG A 236 30.65 -11.26 -1.64
C ARG A 236 31.41 -12.15 -2.61
N SER A 237 32.48 -11.63 -3.18
CA SER A 237 33.36 -12.41 -4.06
C SER A 237 34.12 -13.48 -3.29
N CYS A 238 34.39 -14.60 -3.95
CA CYS A 238 35.15 -15.69 -3.38
C CYS A 238 36.64 -15.51 -3.62
N ASN A 239 37.45 -15.90 -2.63
CA ASN A 239 38.90 -15.88 -2.80
C ASN A 239 39.34 -16.93 -3.82
N ASN A 240 40.53 -16.73 -4.39
CA ASN A 240 41.13 -17.69 -5.33
C ASN A 240 41.32 -19.09 -4.71
N THR A 241 41.23 -19.23 -3.39
CA THR A 241 41.33 -20.50 -2.64
C THR A 241 40.02 -21.28 -2.53
N GLN A 242 38.89 -20.68 -2.89
CA GLN A 242 37.55 -21.20 -2.62
C GLN A 242 36.73 -21.34 -3.91
N VAL A 243 35.71 -22.20 -3.87
CA VAL A 243 34.71 -22.37 -4.92
C VAL A 243 33.35 -21.89 -4.42
N CYS A 244 32.64 -21.16 -5.28
CA CYS A 244 31.31 -20.65 -5.03
C CYS A 244 30.46 -20.92 -6.26
N LEU A 245 29.69 -21.99 -6.16
CA LEU A 245 28.73 -22.38 -7.18
C LEU A 245 27.52 -21.43 -7.15
N PRO A 246 26.73 -21.38 -8.24
CA PRO A 246 25.50 -20.62 -8.24
C PRO A 246 24.59 -21.02 -7.07
N GLY A 247 24.02 -20.04 -6.38
CA GLY A 247 23.12 -20.30 -5.25
C GLY A 247 23.80 -20.48 -3.88
N THR A 248 25.11 -20.27 -3.76
CA THR A 248 25.83 -20.52 -2.49
C THR A 248 25.73 -19.36 -1.49
N THR A 249 25.61 -19.72 -0.21
CA THR A 249 25.55 -18.78 0.93
C THR A 249 26.88 -18.58 1.63
N ALA A 250 27.85 -19.46 1.39
CA ALA A 250 29.19 -19.40 1.97
C ALA A 250 30.22 -19.90 0.96
N ALA A 251 31.44 -19.37 1.06
CA ALA A 251 32.56 -19.86 0.30
C ALA A 251 33.09 -21.17 0.90
N ALA A 252 33.30 -22.18 0.07
CA ALA A 252 33.79 -23.48 0.50
C ALA A 252 35.11 -23.82 -0.22
N PRO A 253 36.01 -24.61 0.39
CA PRO A 253 37.10 -25.22 -0.37
C PRO A 253 36.53 -26.15 -1.46
N CYS A 254 37.30 -26.38 -2.52
CA CYS A 254 36.91 -27.38 -3.52
C CYS A 254 36.72 -28.75 -2.83
N PRO A 255 35.57 -29.42 -2.97
CA PRO A 255 35.33 -30.68 -2.28
C PRO A 255 36.28 -31.76 -2.79
N ALA A 256 36.65 -32.71 -1.93
CA ALA A 256 37.46 -33.85 -2.32
C ALA A 256 36.76 -34.65 -3.43
N GLY A 257 37.53 -35.23 -4.35
CA GLY A 257 37.03 -35.94 -5.52
C GLY A 257 36.72 -35.03 -6.71
N PHE A 258 36.87 -33.71 -6.54
CA PHE A 258 36.74 -32.72 -7.60
C PHE A 258 37.95 -31.78 -7.59
N PHE A 259 38.20 -31.14 -8.73
CA PHE A 259 39.13 -30.02 -8.82
C PHE A 259 38.43 -28.77 -9.37
N CYS A 260 38.80 -27.62 -8.83
CA CYS A 260 38.19 -26.33 -9.16
C CYS A 260 39.26 -25.43 -9.76
N ALA A 261 39.32 -25.37 -11.10
CA ALA A 261 40.30 -24.54 -11.80
C ALA A 261 40.10 -23.04 -11.47
N ASN A 262 38.83 -22.63 -11.39
CA ASN A 262 38.37 -21.30 -11.03
C ASN A 262 37.35 -21.36 -9.88
N SER A 263 36.95 -20.21 -9.35
CA SER A 263 35.97 -20.12 -8.26
C SER A 263 34.51 -20.38 -8.67
N THR A 264 34.24 -20.58 -9.96
CA THR A 264 32.88 -20.70 -10.54
C THR A 264 32.51 -22.13 -10.95
N VAL A 265 33.50 -23.00 -11.16
CA VAL A 265 33.31 -24.33 -11.77
C VAL A 265 33.98 -25.39 -10.92
N LYS A 266 33.29 -26.53 -10.78
CA LYS A 266 33.78 -27.75 -10.15
C LYS A 266 33.80 -28.87 -11.19
N VAL A 267 34.93 -29.53 -11.38
CA VAL A 267 35.10 -30.62 -12.35
C VAL A 267 35.45 -31.91 -11.60
N GLU A 268 34.88 -33.04 -12.02
CA GLU A 268 35.18 -34.36 -11.44
C GLU A 268 36.65 -34.74 -11.64
N CYS A 269 37.25 -35.39 -10.63
CA CYS A 269 38.62 -35.88 -10.75
C CYS A 269 38.66 -37.05 -11.75
N PRO A 270 39.47 -36.98 -12.81
CA PRO A 270 39.58 -38.08 -13.77
C PRO A 270 40.14 -39.35 -13.13
N ALA A 271 39.78 -40.52 -13.68
CA ALA A 271 40.35 -41.79 -13.26
C ALA A 271 41.89 -41.79 -13.38
N GLY A 272 42.58 -42.47 -12.45
CA GLY A 272 44.04 -42.46 -12.34
C GLY A 272 44.62 -41.17 -11.73
N ARG A 273 43.77 -40.30 -11.21
CA ARG A 273 44.15 -39.09 -10.48
C ARG A 273 43.44 -39.03 -9.14
N TYR A 274 44.01 -38.25 -8.21
CA TYR A 274 43.39 -37.97 -6.93
C TYR A 274 43.31 -36.46 -6.70
N CYS A 275 42.23 -36.03 -6.07
CA CYS A 275 41.88 -34.65 -5.82
C CYS A 275 41.46 -34.50 -4.34
N PRO A 276 42.40 -34.23 -3.41
CA PRO A 276 42.06 -33.91 -2.03
C PRO A 276 41.27 -32.59 -1.94
N ALA A 277 40.63 -32.33 -0.79
CA ALA A 277 39.91 -31.08 -0.57
C ALA A 277 40.82 -29.86 -0.82
N GLY A 278 40.32 -28.87 -1.56
CA GLY A 278 41.05 -27.66 -1.96
C GLY A 278 41.83 -27.78 -3.28
N SER A 279 41.73 -28.90 -4.01
CA SER A 279 42.45 -29.10 -5.27
C SER A 279 42.01 -28.14 -6.38
N ARG A 280 42.97 -27.43 -7.01
CA ARG A 280 42.72 -26.64 -8.24
C ARG A 280 43.02 -27.37 -9.54
N LYS A 281 43.74 -28.47 -9.44
CA LYS A 281 44.13 -29.34 -10.55
C LYS A 281 44.09 -30.78 -10.07
N ALA A 282 43.87 -31.70 -10.99
CA ALA A 282 43.91 -33.13 -10.67
C ALA A 282 45.38 -33.61 -10.58
N PHE A 283 45.73 -34.22 -9.45
CA PHE A 283 47.08 -34.76 -9.24
C PHE A 283 47.15 -36.20 -9.76
N TRP A 284 48.20 -36.51 -10.52
CA TRP A 284 48.45 -37.89 -10.95
C TRP A 284 48.64 -38.81 -9.76
N CYS A 285 48.06 -40.01 -9.82
CA CYS A 285 48.38 -41.04 -8.85
C CYS A 285 49.86 -41.45 -9.03
N PRO A 286 50.75 -41.19 -8.05
CA PRO A 286 52.17 -41.44 -8.22
C PRO A 286 52.46 -42.95 -8.29
N ALA A 287 53.52 -43.34 -8.99
CA ALA A 287 53.95 -44.72 -9.03
C ALA A 287 54.25 -45.24 -7.60
N GLY A 288 53.87 -46.49 -7.33
CA GLY A 288 53.93 -47.09 -5.99
C GLY A 288 52.74 -46.79 -5.09
N SER A 289 51.73 -46.07 -5.58
CA SER A 289 50.44 -45.85 -4.93
C SER A 289 49.30 -46.12 -5.91
N PHE A 290 48.13 -46.43 -5.38
CA PHE A 290 46.90 -46.55 -6.15
C PHE A 290 45.82 -45.60 -5.59
N CYS A 291 44.93 -45.16 -6.46
CA CYS A 291 43.88 -44.19 -6.14
C CYS A 291 42.53 -44.86 -6.43
N ALA A 292 42.07 -45.69 -5.49
CA ALA A 292 40.79 -46.42 -5.60
C ALA A 292 39.58 -45.49 -5.59
N THR A 293 39.71 -44.37 -4.88
CA THR A 293 38.74 -43.29 -4.91
C THR A 293 39.39 -42.03 -5.45
N PRO A 294 38.62 -41.09 -6.04
CA PRO A 294 39.14 -39.83 -6.54
C PRO A 294 39.59 -38.86 -5.43
N THR A 295 39.48 -39.22 -4.15
CA THR A 295 39.74 -38.35 -2.99
C THR A 295 41.08 -38.60 -2.33
N THR A 296 41.52 -39.86 -2.25
CA THR A 296 42.71 -40.29 -1.51
C THR A 296 43.70 -41.05 -2.40
N LYS A 297 44.94 -41.11 -1.92
CA LYS A 297 45.97 -42.01 -2.46
C LYS A 297 46.32 -43.02 -1.37
N GLU A 298 46.51 -44.27 -1.77
CA GLU A 298 46.87 -45.36 -0.87
C GLU A 298 48.17 -46.01 -1.36
N ALA A 299 49.06 -46.35 -0.43
CA ALA A 299 50.32 -47.01 -0.78
C ALA A 299 50.04 -48.45 -1.24
N CYS A 300 50.73 -48.90 -2.28
CA CYS A 300 50.57 -50.27 -2.74
C CYS A 300 51.24 -51.25 -1.78
N ALA A 301 50.53 -52.34 -1.48
CA ALA A 301 51.06 -53.39 -0.63
C ALA A 301 52.32 -54.02 -1.25
N ALA A 302 53.21 -54.52 -0.39
CA ALA A 302 54.36 -55.31 -0.80
C ALA A 302 53.93 -56.49 -1.70
N GLY A 303 54.63 -56.70 -2.81
CA GLY A 303 54.30 -57.71 -3.83
C GLY A 303 53.31 -57.29 -4.92
N SER A 304 52.76 -56.07 -4.83
CA SER A 304 51.94 -55.48 -5.90
C SER A 304 52.75 -54.52 -6.77
N TYR A 305 52.33 -54.34 -8.01
CA TYR A 305 52.87 -53.39 -8.98
C TYR A 305 51.83 -52.31 -9.29
N CYS A 306 52.21 -51.06 -9.05
CA CYS A 306 51.36 -49.89 -9.26
C CYS A 306 52.10 -48.84 -10.10
N PRO A 307 51.93 -48.85 -11.43
CA PRO A 307 52.40 -47.76 -12.27
C PRO A 307 51.68 -46.44 -11.96
N ALA A 308 52.23 -45.33 -12.45
CA ALA A 308 51.57 -44.04 -12.35
C ALA A 308 50.16 -44.11 -12.99
N GLY A 309 49.16 -43.61 -12.26
CA GLY A 309 47.76 -43.65 -12.70
C GLY A 309 46.98 -44.91 -12.32
N SER A 310 47.53 -45.82 -11.51
CA SER A 310 46.80 -46.99 -11.01
C SER A 310 45.56 -46.61 -10.18
N THR A 311 44.41 -47.17 -10.55
CA THR A 311 43.16 -47.10 -9.75
C THR A 311 42.99 -48.27 -8.79
N ALA A 312 43.75 -49.36 -8.99
CA ALA A 312 43.79 -50.51 -8.11
C ALA A 312 45.22 -51.07 -8.06
N GLN A 313 45.55 -51.78 -6.99
CA GLN A 313 46.78 -52.57 -6.93
C GLN A 313 46.67 -53.79 -7.85
N ALA A 314 47.71 -54.05 -8.64
CA ALA A 314 47.81 -55.26 -9.45
C ALA A 314 48.91 -56.16 -8.87
N PRO A 315 48.77 -57.49 -8.89
CA PRO A 315 49.88 -58.38 -8.55
C PRO A 315 51.06 -58.14 -9.49
N CYS A 316 52.29 -58.37 -9.02
CA CYS A 316 53.47 -58.26 -9.88
C CYS A 316 53.31 -59.20 -11.09
N PRO A 317 53.34 -58.69 -12.34
CA PRO A 317 53.06 -59.49 -13.52
C PRO A 317 54.09 -60.63 -13.67
N ALA A 318 53.61 -61.80 -14.12
CA ALA A 318 54.47 -62.96 -14.36
C ALA A 318 55.62 -62.61 -15.33
N GLY A 319 56.82 -63.08 -15.03
CA GLY A 319 58.03 -62.78 -15.80
C GLY A 319 58.69 -61.42 -15.50
N SER A 320 58.20 -60.68 -14.49
CA SER A 320 58.81 -59.44 -14.02
C SER A 320 59.17 -59.51 -12.52
N PHE A 321 60.18 -58.73 -12.13
CA PHE A 321 60.60 -58.51 -10.76
C PHE A 321 60.20 -57.09 -10.31
N CYS A 322 59.46 -56.98 -9.21
CA CYS A 322 58.99 -55.71 -8.65
C CYS A 322 59.75 -55.39 -7.34
N ALA A 323 60.91 -54.74 -7.46
CA ALA A 323 61.77 -54.38 -6.31
C ALA A 323 61.09 -53.38 -5.35
N THR A 324 60.31 -52.47 -5.91
CA THR A 324 59.46 -51.54 -5.19
C THR A 324 58.07 -51.56 -5.84
N PRO A 325 57.01 -51.16 -5.12
CA PRO A 325 55.67 -51.09 -5.70
C PRO A 325 55.55 -50.14 -6.92
N ALA A 326 56.56 -49.30 -7.18
CA ALA A 326 56.61 -48.32 -8.26
C ALA A 326 57.31 -48.82 -9.53
N THR A 327 58.20 -49.81 -9.43
CA THR A 327 59.12 -50.19 -10.51
C THR A 327 59.03 -51.68 -10.83
N LYS A 328 58.89 -52.01 -12.11
CA LYS A 328 59.07 -53.38 -12.62
C LYS A 328 60.37 -53.46 -13.43
N ALA A 329 61.10 -54.55 -13.27
CA ALA A 329 62.19 -54.95 -14.16
C ALA A 329 61.81 -56.28 -14.82
N ALA A 330 62.17 -56.48 -16.08
CA ALA A 330 62.02 -57.81 -16.69
C ALA A 330 62.95 -58.78 -15.95
N CYS A 331 62.46 -59.98 -15.65
CA CYS A 331 63.35 -61.04 -15.21
C CYS A 331 64.34 -61.29 -16.35
N ALA A 332 65.65 -61.22 -16.07
CA ALA A 332 66.64 -61.60 -17.06
C ALA A 332 66.34 -63.05 -17.47
N ALA A 333 65.95 -63.25 -18.73
CA ALA A 333 65.97 -64.59 -19.28
C ALA A 333 67.42 -65.08 -19.14
N CYS A 334 67.59 -66.26 -18.55
CA CYS A 334 68.89 -66.92 -18.61
C CYS A 334 69.30 -66.97 -20.09
N PRO A 335 70.51 -66.52 -20.46
CA PRO A 335 71.05 -66.81 -21.78
C PRO A 335 70.88 -68.31 -22.02
N ALA A 336 70.35 -68.69 -23.19
CA ALA A 336 70.10 -70.09 -23.49
C ALA A 336 71.38 -70.90 -23.28
N GLY A 337 71.40 -71.75 -22.23
CA GLY A 337 72.53 -72.63 -21.92
C GLY A 337 73.14 -72.58 -20.50
N SER A 338 72.67 -71.76 -19.56
CA SER A 338 73.26 -71.75 -18.19
C SER A 338 72.57 -72.71 -17.22
N THR A 339 73.31 -73.65 -16.63
CA THR A 339 72.86 -74.64 -15.62
C THR A 339 73.09 -74.20 -14.16
N ALA A 340 73.06 -72.90 -13.86
CA ALA A 340 73.27 -72.40 -12.49
C ALA A 340 71.98 -72.53 -11.63
N PRO A 341 72.09 -72.88 -10.33
CA PRO A 341 70.95 -72.97 -9.44
C PRO A 341 70.36 -71.58 -9.17
N VAL A 342 69.04 -71.50 -9.28
CA VAL A 342 68.25 -70.27 -9.21
C VAL A 342 68.22 -69.74 -7.78
N ALA A 343 69.19 -68.90 -7.41
CA ALA A 343 69.11 -68.01 -6.25
C ALA A 343 68.74 -66.56 -6.67
N ALA A 344 67.99 -66.41 -7.77
CA ALA A 344 67.40 -65.15 -8.17
C ALA A 344 65.88 -65.32 -8.12
N CYS A 345 65.21 -64.53 -7.28
CA CYS A 345 63.78 -64.63 -6.94
C CYS A 345 62.92 -65.07 -8.14
N PRO A 346 62.17 -66.19 -8.06
CA PRO A 346 61.39 -66.70 -9.18
C PRO A 346 60.37 -65.66 -9.67
N CYS A 347 60.18 -65.62 -10.99
CA CYS A 347 59.27 -64.74 -11.69
C CYS A 347 57.90 -64.67 -11.00
N GLY A 348 57.50 -63.49 -10.52
CA GLY A 348 56.25 -63.29 -9.77
C GLY A 348 56.37 -63.24 -8.24
N SER A 349 57.57 -63.22 -7.66
CA SER A 349 57.78 -63.20 -6.19
C SER A 349 58.37 -61.87 -5.67
N PHE A 350 57.95 -61.46 -4.46
CA PHE A 350 58.49 -60.33 -3.71
C PHE A 350 59.63 -60.79 -2.80
N CYS A 351 60.81 -60.16 -2.88
CA CYS A 351 61.91 -60.38 -1.95
C CYS A 351 62.13 -59.08 -1.16
N ALA A 352 62.04 -59.13 0.17
CA ALA A 352 62.18 -57.96 1.04
C ALA A 352 63.56 -57.29 0.89
N PRO A 353 63.68 -55.96 1.11
CA PRO A 353 64.98 -55.29 1.07
C PRO A 353 65.85 -55.83 2.21
N GLY A 354 66.91 -56.57 1.84
CA GLY A 354 67.81 -57.26 2.77
C GLY A 354 67.97 -58.77 2.56
N GLY A 355 67.34 -59.36 1.54
CA GLY A 355 67.59 -60.77 1.16
C GLY A 355 69.02 -61.00 0.64
N PRO A 356 69.60 -62.21 0.85
CA PRO A 356 71.02 -62.45 0.63
C PRO A 356 71.39 -62.29 -0.85
N ARG A 357 72.58 -61.73 -1.07
CA ARG A 357 73.24 -61.58 -2.37
C ARG A 357 73.54 -62.92 -3.02
#